data_AF-A0A1J0R8F1-F1
#
_entry.id   AF-A0A1J0R8F1-F1
#
_cell.length_a   1.000
_cell.length_b   1.000
_cell.length_c   1.000
_cell.angle_alpha   90.00
_cell.angle_beta   90.00
_cell.angle_gamma   90.00
#
_symmetry.space_group_name_H-M   'P 1'
#
loop_
_entity.id
_entity.type
_entity.pdbx_description
1 polymer ?
#
loop_
_entity_poly.entity_id
_entity_poly.type
_entity_poly.pdbx_seq_one_letter_code
_entity_poly.pdbx_strand_id
1 'polypeptide(L)'
;LPGTKIGKLQSGCQHIKGLPSSETNKLKAAADKSNLVASKVNATLNKIKSVVQQKKDFFSSSSGATAASAAEQALAKALYGATGRAEALRNLGSGSNRAGLCGTSATTTGTAATQSLAATLICVCASDGATGGGNTGCLTTKTADLNFTGSPVNVATVWTEIEGKCKTEAPAKEQYTAADLEHLVLEIEHSLHEPHGSAGKIGYLGATESGNADNSCDGELTAGKCACAFFQGTGNGPGKPAWVTHLKDETREQRNSEDINALNLLAEAQIQSLNETLTNLLQLTAIPTQQVAFRNNPVETADTEKARTAEEKEKECNAAGDDKTECEKLKEKECVFNEDAKKCELKKVKAEL
;
A
#
# COMPACT_ATOMS: atom_id res chain seq x y z
N LEU A 1 -8.05 10.60 7.07
CA LEU A 1 -9.42 10.64 6.50
C LEU A 1 -9.61 9.54 5.43
N PRO A 2 -9.96 8.30 5.80
CA PRO A 2 -10.19 7.19 4.85
C PRO A 2 -11.67 6.88 4.57
N GLY A 3 -12.60 7.39 5.40
CA GLY A 3 -14.01 6.98 5.39
C GLY A 3 -14.86 7.44 4.19
N THR A 4 -14.41 8.43 3.43
CA THR A 4 -15.19 9.02 2.32
C THR A 4 -15.04 8.28 0.99
N LYS A 5 -14.00 7.44 0.81
CA LYS A 5 -13.78 6.66 -0.43
C LYS A 5 -14.52 5.32 -0.43
N ILE A 6 -14.59 4.64 0.72
CA ILE A 6 -15.39 3.42 0.91
C ILE A 6 -16.89 3.71 0.71
N GLY A 7 -17.37 4.88 1.14
CA GLY A 7 -18.75 5.31 0.92
C GLY A 7 -19.14 5.36 -0.55
N LYS A 8 -18.27 5.91 -1.42
CA LYS A 8 -18.50 5.97 -2.88
C LYS A 8 -18.47 4.59 -3.55
N LEU A 9 -17.69 3.65 -3.01
CA LEU A 9 -17.59 2.27 -3.48
C LEU A 9 -18.83 1.44 -3.14
N GLN A 10 -19.34 1.63 -1.93
CA GLN A 10 -20.62 1.06 -1.52
C GLN A 10 -21.76 1.63 -2.37
N SER A 11 -21.70 2.91 -2.75
CA SER A 11 -22.64 3.53 -3.69
C SER A 11 -22.61 2.88 -5.07
N GLY A 12 -21.44 2.50 -5.61
CA GLY A 12 -21.35 1.83 -6.92
C GLY A 12 -21.96 0.42 -6.93
N CYS A 13 -21.67 -0.39 -5.90
CA CYS A 13 -22.31 -1.70 -5.73
C CYS A 13 -23.81 -1.58 -5.39
N GLN A 14 -24.21 -0.57 -4.62
CA GLN A 14 -25.62 -0.26 -4.36
C GLN A 14 -26.33 0.28 -5.60
N HIS A 15 -25.63 0.99 -6.51
CA HIS A 15 -26.20 1.47 -7.76
C HIS A 15 -26.64 0.30 -8.64
N ILE A 16 -25.83 -0.77 -8.72
CA ILE A 16 -26.20 -2.00 -9.45
C ILE A 16 -27.34 -2.75 -8.74
N LYS A 17 -27.30 -2.87 -7.40
CA LYS A 17 -28.38 -3.53 -6.63
C LYS A 17 -29.68 -2.72 -6.59
N GLY A 18 -29.60 -1.40 -6.75
CA GLY A 18 -30.69 -0.44 -6.70
C GLY A 18 -31.15 0.04 -8.07
N LEU A 19 -30.67 -0.59 -9.16
CA LEU A 19 -31.17 -0.30 -10.51
C LEU A 19 -32.70 -0.43 -10.48
N PRO A 20 -33.45 0.65 -10.78
CA PRO A 20 -34.90 0.59 -10.81
C PRO A 20 -35.32 -0.48 -11.81
N SER A 21 -36.46 -1.13 -11.56
CA SER A 21 -36.92 -2.28 -12.37
C SER A 21 -36.98 -1.98 -13.87
N SER A 22 -37.15 -0.71 -14.26
CA SER A 22 -37.09 -0.25 -15.65
C SER A 22 -35.69 -0.39 -16.27
N GLU A 23 -34.61 -0.15 -15.53
CA GLU A 23 -33.24 -0.35 -15.99
C GLU A 23 -32.85 -1.83 -15.99
N THR A 24 -33.33 -2.62 -15.02
CA THR A 24 -33.17 -4.08 -15.03
C THR A 24 -33.88 -4.72 -16.23
N ASN A 25 -35.07 -4.22 -16.59
CA ASN A 25 -35.82 -4.68 -17.75
C ASN A 25 -35.20 -4.22 -19.07
N LYS A 26 -34.60 -3.02 -19.13
CA LYS A 26 -33.78 -2.58 -20.26
C LYS A 26 -32.54 -3.46 -20.44
N LEU A 27 -31.90 -3.88 -19.35
CA LEU A 27 -30.79 -4.84 -19.36
C LEU A 27 -31.20 -6.19 -19.96
N LYS A 28 -32.35 -6.73 -19.56
CA LYS A 28 -32.91 -7.96 -20.18
C LYS A 28 -33.23 -7.76 -21.66
N ALA A 29 -33.94 -6.67 -22.02
CA ALA A 29 -34.30 -6.39 -23.41
C ALA A 29 -33.11 -6.09 -24.33
N ALA A 30 -32.03 -5.51 -23.78
CA ALA A 30 -30.77 -5.32 -24.48
C ALA A 30 -30.01 -6.63 -24.64
N ALA A 31 -30.08 -7.56 -23.67
CA ALA A 31 -29.46 -8.88 -23.73
C ALA A 31 -30.20 -9.86 -24.67
N ASP A 32 -31.52 -9.71 -24.82
CA ASP A 32 -32.39 -10.61 -25.61
C ASP A 32 -32.39 -10.31 -27.12
N LYS A 33 -31.89 -9.15 -27.55
CA LYS A 33 -31.71 -8.84 -28.98
C LYS A 33 -30.30 -9.23 -29.40
N SER A 34 -30.17 -9.99 -30.49
CA SER A 34 -28.90 -10.33 -31.17
C SER A 34 -28.21 -9.08 -31.77
N ASN A 35 -27.92 -8.09 -30.93
CA ASN A 35 -27.20 -6.88 -31.29
C ASN A 35 -25.82 -6.90 -30.61
N LEU A 36 -24.87 -6.21 -31.24
CA LEU A 36 -23.51 -6.07 -30.76
C LEU A 36 -23.44 -5.56 -29.31
N VAL A 37 -24.43 -4.76 -28.87
CA VAL A 37 -24.47 -4.17 -27.54
C VAL A 37 -24.77 -5.21 -26.45
N ALA A 38 -25.69 -6.15 -26.69
CA ALA A 38 -25.97 -7.30 -25.83
C ALA A 38 -24.70 -8.09 -25.50
N SER A 39 -23.93 -8.39 -26.56
CA SER A 39 -22.67 -9.12 -26.49
C SER A 39 -21.61 -8.32 -25.72
N LYS A 40 -21.49 -7.01 -25.96
CA LYS A 40 -20.55 -6.14 -25.25
C LYS A 40 -20.92 -5.95 -23.77
N VAL A 41 -22.21 -5.84 -23.44
CA VAL A 41 -22.71 -5.80 -22.06
C VAL A 41 -22.36 -7.09 -21.33
N ASN A 42 -22.66 -8.25 -21.92
CA ASN A 42 -22.31 -9.55 -21.33
C ASN A 42 -20.80 -9.73 -21.16
N ALA A 43 -19.98 -9.30 -22.13
CA ALA A 43 -18.52 -9.35 -22.04
C ALA A 43 -17.99 -8.48 -20.88
N THR A 44 -18.51 -7.26 -20.71
CA THR A 44 -18.14 -6.35 -19.62
C THR A 44 -18.56 -6.92 -18.25
N LEU A 45 -19.77 -7.46 -18.14
CA LEU A 45 -20.25 -8.11 -16.91
C LEU A 45 -19.40 -9.33 -16.52
N ASN A 46 -19.03 -10.16 -17.50
CA ASN A 46 -18.13 -11.29 -17.26
C ASN A 46 -16.74 -10.84 -16.79
N LYS A 47 -16.24 -9.71 -17.33
CA LYS A 47 -14.96 -9.15 -16.91
C LYS A 47 -15.03 -8.60 -15.48
N ILE A 48 -16.10 -7.91 -15.11
CA ILE A 48 -16.34 -7.45 -13.72
C ILE A 48 -16.40 -8.67 -12.78
N LYS A 49 -17.19 -9.69 -13.14
CA LYS A 49 -17.32 -10.93 -12.36
C LYS A 49 -15.97 -11.61 -12.13
N SER A 50 -15.14 -11.69 -13.18
CA SER A 50 -13.79 -12.26 -13.10
C SER A 50 -12.90 -11.49 -12.12
N VAL A 51 -12.87 -10.16 -12.19
CA VAL A 51 -12.07 -9.31 -11.28
C VAL A 51 -12.54 -9.48 -9.82
N VAL A 52 -13.85 -9.47 -9.58
CA VAL A 52 -14.42 -9.66 -8.24
C VAL A 52 -14.10 -11.06 -7.70
N GLN A 53 -14.11 -12.09 -8.54
CA GLN A 53 -13.75 -13.46 -8.13
C GLN A 53 -12.25 -13.59 -7.81
N GLN A 54 -11.38 -12.99 -8.63
CA GLN A 54 -9.94 -13.01 -8.40
C GLN A 54 -9.53 -12.25 -7.13
N LYS A 55 -10.30 -11.24 -6.73
CA LYS A 55 -10.07 -10.40 -5.54
C LYS A 55 -11.18 -10.56 -4.50
N LYS A 56 -11.71 -11.78 -4.39
CA LYS A 56 -12.87 -12.09 -3.54
C LYS A 56 -12.67 -11.59 -2.11
N ASP A 57 -11.52 -11.84 -1.50
CA ASP A 57 -11.28 -11.49 -0.09
C ASP A 57 -11.28 -9.97 0.13
N PHE A 58 -10.71 -9.20 -0.80
CA PHE A 58 -10.76 -7.75 -0.77
C PHE A 58 -12.20 -7.22 -0.88
N PHE A 59 -12.98 -7.71 -1.84
CA PHE A 59 -14.36 -7.25 -2.07
C PHE A 59 -15.40 -7.86 -1.11
N SER A 60 -15.07 -8.97 -0.43
CA SER A 60 -15.94 -9.63 0.56
C SER A 60 -15.66 -9.13 1.98
N SER A 61 -14.52 -8.45 2.20
CA SER A 61 -14.20 -7.84 3.48
C SER A 61 -15.05 -6.58 3.67
N SER A 62 -16.18 -6.71 4.36
CA SER A 62 -16.81 -5.55 5.01
C SER A 62 -15.80 -4.99 6.01
N SER A 63 -15.38 -3.74 5.83
CA SER A 63 -14.58 -2.96 6.78
C SER A 63 -14.80 -3.37 8.25
N GLY A 64 -13.76 -3.86 8.93
CA GLY A 64 -13.74 -3.95 10.39
C GLY A 64 -13.38 -5.28 11.07
N ALA A 65 -12.68 -6.22 10.43
CA ALA A 65 -12.11 -7.36 11.16
C ALA A 65 -10.68 -7.05 11.64
N THR A 66 -10.59 -6.50 12.85
CA THR A 66 -9.37 -6.39 13.67
C THR A 66 -8.87 -7.78 14.06
N ALA A 67 -8.15 -8.44 13.17
CA ALA A 67 -7.04 -9.26 13.64
C ALA A 67 -5.91 -8.27 13.92
N ALA A 68 -5.33 -8.28 15.12
CA ALA A 68 -3.97 -7.80 15.27
C ALA A 68 -3.19 -8.47 14.15
N SER A 69 -2.77 -7.69 13.16
CA SER A 69 -2.33 -8.24 11.88
C SER A 69 -1.21 -9.24 12.16
N ALA A 70 -1.01 -10.23 11.29
CA ALA A 70 0.17 -11.09 11.40
C ALA A 70 1.46 -10.25 11.59
N ALA A 71 1.40 -9.02 11.08
CA ALA A 71 2.39 -8.00 11.23
C ALA A 71 2.61 -7.47 12.67
N GLU A 72 1.54 -7.04 13.34
CA GLU A 72 1.59 -6.64 14.75
C GLU A 72 2.13 -7.77 15.65
N GLN A 73 1.81 -9.03 15.32
CA GLN A 73 2.33 -10.18 16.06
C GLN A 73 3.84 -10.41 15.82
N ALA A 74 4.35 -10.14 14.62
CA ALA A 74 5.78 -10.25 14.33
C ALA A 74 6.58 -9.15 15.04
N LEU A 75 6.08 -7.91 15.05
CA LEU A 75 6.66 -6.81 15.85
C LEU A 75 6.63 -7.11 17.34
N ALA A 76 5.52 -7.63 17.85
CA ALA A 76 5.41 -8.04 19.25
C ALA A 76 6.44 -9.13 19.60
N LYS A 77 6.65 -10.10 18.70
CA LYS A 77 7.67 -11.15 18.86
C LYS A 77 9.09 -10.61 18.82
N ALA A 78 9.39 -9.64 17.96
CA ALA A 78 10.68 -8.97 17.97
C ALA A 78 10.90 -8.24 19.30
N LEU A 79 9.90 -7.51 19.79
CA LEU A 79 10.01 -6.70 21.00
C LEU A 79 10.12 -7.54 22.27
N TYR A 80 9.27 -8.56 22.42
CA TYR A 80 9.09 -9.32 23.66
C TYR A 80 9.54 -10.79 23.58
N GLY A 81 10.08 -11.22 22.45
CA GLY A 81 10.48 -12.61 22.19
C GLY A 81 9.31 -13.48 21.75
N ALA A 82 9.53 -14.80 21.67
CA ALA A 82 8.64 -15.75 20.99
C ALA A 82 7.14 -15.70 21.40
N THR A 83 6.83 -15.27 22.63
CA THR A 83 5.44 -15.15 23.12
C THR A 83 4.73 -13.88 22.63
N GLY A 84 5.48 -12.85 22.21
CA GLY A 84 4.96 -11.54 21.85
C GLY A 84 4.38 -10.74 23.01
N ARG A 85 4.70 -11.10 24.26
CA ARG A 85 4.04 -10.57 25.46
C ARG A 85 5.04 -10.00 26.47
N ALA A 86 4.78 -8.79 26.95
CA ALA A 86 5.64 -8.09 27.90
C ALA A 86 5.86 -8.88 29.21
N GLU A 87 4.88 -9.70 29.62
CA GLU A 87 4.99 -10.55 30.81
C GLU A 87 6.15 -11.55 30.72
N ALA A 88 6.59 -11.92 29.51
CA ALA A 88 7.74 -12.78 29.31
C ALA A 88 9.04 -12.15 29.84
N LEU A 89 9.13 -10.82 29.90
CA LEU A 89 10.31 -10.12 30.41
C LEU A 89 10.53 -10.32 31.91
N ARG A 90 9.49 -10.70 32.68
CA ARG A 90 9.62 -10.97 34.12
C ARG A 90 10.65 -12.07 34.41
N ASN A 91 10.93 -12.93 33.42
CA ASN A 91 11.98 -13.93 33.47
C ASN A 91 12.91 -13.72 32.28
N LEU A 92 14.00 -12.97 32.46
CA LEU A 92 15.02 -12.76 31.41
C LEU A 92 15.75 -14.05 31.00
N GLY A 93 15.50 -15.17 31.68
CA GLY A 93 16.07 -16.48 31.37
C GLY A 93 17.19 -16.89 32.32
N SER A 94 17.97 -17.89 31.92
CA SER A 94 19.07 -18.45 32.72
C SER A 94 20.34 -17.65 32.53
N GLY A 95 20.80 -17.00 33.60
CA GLY A 95 22.11 -16.36 33.72
C GLY A 95 22.34 -16.03 35.18
N SER A 96 23.53 -16.31 35.71
CA SER A 96 23.80 -16.11 37.14
C SER A 96 23.97 -14.63 37.51
N ASN A 97 24.17 -13.77 36.51
CA ASN A 97 24.44 -12.34 36.64
C ASN A 97 24.17 -11.61 35.30
N ARG A 98 24.37 -10.29 35.29
CA ARG A 98 24.18 -9.42 34.11
C ARG A 98 25.00 -9.89 32.91
N ALA A 99 26.27 -10.23 33.15
CA ALA A 99 27.17 -10.75 32.12
C ALA A 99 26.65 -12.03 31.45
N GLY A 100 26.09 -12.96 32.19
CA GLY A 100 25.49 -14.17 31.60
C GLY A 100 24.25 -13.87 30.76
N LEU A 101 23.43 -12.91 31.18
CA LEU A 101 22.20 -12.52 30.49
C LEU A 101 22.47 -11.65 29.24
N CYS A 102 23.50 -10.82 29.30
CA CYS A 102 23.81 -9.79 28.31
C CYS A 102 25.02 -10.13 27.42
N GLY A 103 25.89 -11.03 27.87
CA GLY A 103 27.06 -11.53 27.16
C GLY A 103 28.36 -11.26 27.91
N THR A 104 29.29 -12.20 27.87
CA THR A 104 30.56 -12.11 28.61
C THR A 104 31.73 -11.68 27.73
N SER A 105 31.61 -11.83 26.40
CA SER A 105 32.65 -11.48 25.43
C SER A 105 32.06 -11.46 24.01
N ALA A 106 32.87 -11.04 23.02
CA ALA A 106 32.49 -11.12 21.60
C ALA A 106 32.25 -12.58 21.13
N THR A 107 32.73 -13.57 21.89
CA THR A 107 32.58 -15.01 21.59
C THR A 107 31.49 -15.70 22.40
N THR A 108 30.90 -15.05 23.40
CA THR A 108 29.90 -15.65 24.29
C THR A 108 28.71 -14.71 24.46
N THR A 109 27.59 -15.07 23.83
CA THR A 109 26.39 -14.23 23.77
C THR A 109 25.62 -14.14 25.06
N GLY A 110 24.81 -13.08 25.17
CA GLY A 110 23.81 -12.98 26.21
C GLY A 110 22.65 -13.97 25.99
N THR A 111 22.32 -14.74 27.03
CA THR A 111 21.18 -15.67 26.99
C THR A 111 19.85 -14.95 26.88
N ALA A 112 19.73 -13.75 27.45
CA ALA A 112 18.52 -12.91 27.40
C ALA A 112 18.52 -11.97 26.19
N ALA A 113 19.64 -11.28 25.96
CA ALA A 113 19.76 -10.25 24.93
C ALA A 113 19.44 -10.79 23.51
N THR A 114 19.79 -12.05 23.24
CA THR A 114 19.53 -12.68 21.93
C THR A 114 18.04 -12.97 21.66
N GLN A 115 17.20 -12.99 22.70
CA GLN A 115 15.81 -13.46 22.62
C GLN A 115 14.82 -12.36 22.28
N SER A 116 15.07 -11.11 22.71
CA SER A 116 14.15 -10.01 22.48
C SER A 116 14.86 -8.65 22.46
N LEU A 117 14.28 -7.69 21.74
CA LEU A 117 14.78 -6.32 21.73
C LEU A 117 14.64 -5.67 23.11
N ALA A 118 13.55 -5.95 23.84
CA ALA A 118 13.38 -5.42 25.19
C ALA A 118 14.44 -5.94 26.17
N ALA A 119 14.81 -7.23 26.11
CA ALA A 119 15.91 -7.76 26.91
C ALA A 119 17.27 -7.14 26.51
N THR A 120 17.49 -6.89 25.21
CA THR A 120 18.67 -6.16 24.73
C THR A 120 18.72 -4.74 25.33
N LEU A 121 17.61 -4.01 25.29
CA LEU A 121 17.52 -2.67 25.86
C LEU A 121 17.71 -2.68 27.38
N ILE A 122 17.19 -3.67 28.09
CA ILE A 122 17.46 -3.83 29.53
C ILE A 122 18.97 -4.00 29.78
N CYS A 123 19.65 -4.82 28.98
CA CYS A 123 21.10 -5.00 29.11
C CYS A 123 21.91 -3.71 28.93
N VAL A 124 21.52 -2.89 27.95
CA VAL A 124 22.22 -1.64 27.60
C VAL A 124 21.82 -0.48 28.54
N CYS A 125 20.56 -0.42 28.96
CA CYS A 125 19.98 0.78 29.57
C CYS A 125 19.72 0.67 31.07
N ALA A 126 19.56 -0.54 31.62
CA ALA A 126 19.27 -0.69 33.03
C ALA A 126 20.48 -0.32 33.90
N SER A 127 20.19 0.30 35.03
CA SER A 127 21.10 0.36 36.17
C SER A 127 21.00 -0.90 37.01
N ASP A 128 22.10 -1.28 37.66
CA ASP A 128 22.08 -2.32 38.68
C ASP A 128 22.39 -1.75 40.07
N GLY A 129 22.06 -2.50 41.12
CA GLY A 129 22.32 -2.09 42.49
C GLY A 129 23.72 -2.44 43.00
N ALA A 130 24.63 -2.93 42.16
CA ALA A 130 25.88 -3.55 42.58
C ALA A 130 27.13 -2.94 41.91
N THR A 131 27.39 -3.26 40.64
CA THR A 131 28.66 -2.99 39.94
C THR A 131 28.53 -2.04 38.75
N GLY A 132 27.33 -1.88 38.19
CA GLY A 132 26.96 -1.00 37.08
C GLY A 132 25.78 -0.09 37.45
N GLY A 133 25.80 0.41 38.69
CA GLY A 133 24.80 1.37 39.17
C GLY A 133 24.98 2.75 38.57
N GLY A 134 23.87 3.48 38.46
CA GLY A 134 23.88 4.85 37.91
C GLY A 134 24.04 4.92 36.39
N ASN A 135 23.70 3.85 35.67
CA ASN A 135 23.69 3.86 34.22
C ASN A 135 22.68 4.88 33.68
N THR A 136 23.20 5.92 33.01
CA THR A 136 22.44 6.96 32.31
C THR A 136 22.70 6.96 30.80
N GLY A 137 23.23 5.86 30.24
CA GLY A 137 23.61 5.80 28.82
C GLY A 137 22.42 5.96 27.87
N CYS A 138 21.24 5.46 28.27
CA CYS A 138 20.01 5.56 27.47
C CYS A 138 19.02 6.61 28.00
N LEU A 139 19.08 6.94 29.29
CA LEU A 139 18.12 7.82 29.96
C LEU A 139 18.89 8.94 30.68
N THR A 140 18.30 10.14 30.72
CA THR A 140 18.89 11.31 31.43
C THR A 140 19.04 11.07 32.93
N THR A 141 18.24 10.16 33.49
CA THR A 141 18.32 9.70 34.88
C THR A 141 18.46 8.20 34.88
N LYS A 142 19.13 7.66 35.91
CA LYS A 142 19.25 6.22 36.07
C LYS A 142 17.85 5.58 36.21
N THR A 143 17.72 4.35 35.74
CA THR A 143 16.52 3.55 36.02
C THR A 143 16.47 3.13 37.49
N ALA A 144 15.35 2.54 37.92
CA ALA A 144 15.36 1.70 39.11
C ALA A 144 16.47 0.63 39.02
N ASP A 145 17.03 0.25 40.17
CA ASP A 145 18.11 -0.74 40.22
C ASP A 145 17.53 -2.14 39.95
N LEU A 146 18.03 -2.76 38.88
CA LEU A 146 17.73 -4.13 38.50
C LEU A 146 18.73 -5.08 39.17
N ASN A 147 18.21 -6.07 39.91
CA ASN A 147 19.04 -7.19 40.34
C ASN A 147 19.10 -8.22 39.22
N PHE A 148 20.27 -8.41 38.62
CA PHE A 148 20.50 -9.38 37.54
C PHE A 148 20.87 -10.79 38.03
N THR A 149 20.99 -11.00 39.34
CA THR A 149 21.35 -12.31 39.90
C THR A 149 20.11 -13.16 40.16
N GLY A 150 20.23 -14.47 39.95
CA GLY A 150 19.13 -15.41 40.18
C GLY A 150 17.92 -15.14 39.27
N SER A 151 16.75 -14.89 39.88
CA SER A 151 15.54 -14.44 39.17
C SER A 151 15.49 -12.92 39.19
N PRO A 152 15.68 -12.24 38.03
CA PRO A 152 15.80 -10.80 38.04
C PRO A 152 14.58 -10.08 38.63
N VAL A 153 14.83 -9.14 39.54
CA VAL A 153 13.78 -8.42 40.29
C VAL A 153 13.65 -7.00 39.75
N ASN A 154 12.44 -6.46 39.69
CA ASN A 154 12.11 -5.12 39.15
C ASN A 154 12.17 -4.99 37.61
N VAL A 155 12.28 -6.10 36.86
CA VAL A 155 12.36 -6.05 35.39
C VAL A 155 11.19 -5.26 34.78
N ALA A 156 9.97 -5.49 35.26
CA ALA A 156 8.78 -4.80 34.74
C ALA A 156 8.85 -3.28 34.95
N THR A 157 9.28 -2.83 36.13
CA THR A 157 9.44 -1.41 36.46
C THR A 157 10.50 -0.76 35.58
N VAL A 158 11.68 -1.38 35.49
CA VAL A 158 12.78 -0.89 34.66
C VAL A 158 12.38 -0.85 33.18
N TRP A 159 11.67 -1.88 32.70
CA TRP A 159 11.16 -1.89 31.33
C TRP A 159 10.16 -0.76 31.08
N THR A 160 9.25 -0.48 32.01
CA THR A 160 8.29 0.63 31.86
C THR A 160 8.99 1.99 31.75
N GLU A 161 10.08 2.19 32.49
CA GLU A 161 10.90 3.41 32.39
C GLU A 161 11.58 3.54 31.02
N ILE A 162 12.19 2.44 30.53
CA ILE A 162 12.83 2.39 29.22
C ILE A 162 11.80 2.60 28.11
N GLU A 163 10.68 1.87 28.13
CA GLU A 163 9.61 1.98 27.15
C GLU A 163 9.01 3.40 27.13
N GLY A 164 8.83 4.01 28.31
CA GLY A 164 8.40 5.39 28.44
C GLY A 164 9.34 6.36 27.72
N LYS A 165 10.66 6.18 27.88
CA LYS A 165 11.66 6.98 27.16
C LYS A 165 11.59 6.75 25.65
N CYS A 166 11.51 5.51 25.20
CA CYS A 166 11.39 5.19 23.76
C CYS A 166 10.18 5.88 23.13
N LYS A 167 9.02 5.92 23.80
CA LYS A 167 7.81 6.62 23.31
C LYS A 167 8.01 8.13 23.16
N THR A 168 8.91 8.74 23.93
CA THR A 168 9.23 10.17 23.83
C THR A 168 10.25 10.49 22.74
N GLU A 169 11.22 9.60 22.51
CA GLU A 169 12.30 9.80 21.51
C GLU A 169 11.87 9.38 20.10
N ALA A 170 11.03 8.35 20.00
CA ALA A 170 10.48 7.84 18.75
C ALA A 170 8.94 7.96 18.79
N PRO A 171 8.37 9.11 18.37
CA PRO A 171 6.92 9.27 18.36
C PRO A 171 6.29 8.22 17.45
N ALA A 172 5.18 7.64 17.91
CA ALA A 172 4.47 6.60 17.18
C ALA A 172 4.05 7.12 15.79
N LYS A 173 4.44 6.39 14.74
CA LYS A 173 3.84 6.58 13.41
C LYS A 173 2.51 5.85 13.39
N GLU A 174 1.47 6.48 12.83
CA GLU A 174 0.17 5.82 12.64
C GLU A 174 0.26 4.60 11.73
N GLN A 175 1.20 4.61 10.77
CA GLN A 175 1.51 3.49 9.88
C GLN A 175 3.01 3.45 9.58
N TYR A 176 3.58 2.24 9.53
CA TYR A 176 4.92 2.00 9.03
C TYR A 176 4.82 1.33 7.65
N THR A 177 5.73 1.68 6.75
CA THR A 177 5.89 1.01 5.46
C THR A 177 6.93 -0.09 5.55
N ALA A 178 6.96 -0.99 4.55
CA ALA A 178 8.04 -1.96 4.42
C ALA A 178 9.41 -1.27 4.32
N ALA A 179 9.48 -0.13 3.62
CA ALA A 179 10.70 0.65 3.51
C ALA A 179 11.18 1.24 4.85
N ASP A 180 10.25 1.69 5.72
CA ASP A 180 10.61 2.14 7.07
C ASP A 180 11.25 1.01 7.88
N LEU A 181 10.69 -0.21 7.80
CA LEU A 181 11.21 -1.38 8.50
C LEU A 181 12.53 -1.88 7.90
N GLU A 182 12.69 -1.84 6.57
CA GLU A 182 13.97 -2.13 5.90
C GLU A 182 15.06 -1.19 6.38
N HIS A 183 14.77 0.11 6.47
CA HIS A 183 15.71 1.11 6.97
C HIS A 183 16.12 0.81 8.42
N LEU A 184 15.14 0.54 9.29
CA LEU A 184 15.41 0.20 10.69
C LEU A 184 16.27 -1.05 10.84
N VAL A 185 15.97 -2.10 10.06
CA VAL A 185 16.76 -3.34 10.07
C VAL A 185 18.18 -3.08 9.59
N LEU A 186 18.36 -2.25 8.56
CA LEU A 186 19.69 -1.87 8.07
C LEU A 186 20.48 -1.06 9.10
N GLU A 187 19.85 -0.12 9.81
CA GLU A 187 20.50 0.63 10.89
C GLU A 187 20.94 -0.29 12.02
N ILE A 188 20.09 -1.24 12.42
CA ILE A 188 20.42 -2.23 13.45
C ILE A 188 21.57 -3.12 12.99
N GLU A 189 21.55 -3.62 11.75
CA GLU A 189 22.64 -4.40 11.19
C GLU A 189 23.92 -3.57 11.11
N HIS A 190 23.85 -2.29 10.76
CA HIS A 190 24.99 -1.39 10.75
C HIS A 190 25.58 -1.23 12.16
N SER A 191 24.76 -0.94 13.18
CA SER A 191 25.22 -0.85 14.56
C SER A 191 25.87 -2.15 15.05
N LEU A 192 25.34 -3.32 14.65
CA LEU A 192 25.98 -4.60 14.99
C LEU A 192 27.33 -4.81 14.30
N HIS A 193 27.59 -4.15 13.18
CA HIS A 193 28.90 -4.19 12.49
C HIS A 193 29.82 -3.04 12.91
N GLU A 194 29.35 -2.12 13.74
CA GLU A 194 30.16 -1.01 14.21
C GLU A 194 31.29 -1.56 15.10
N PRO A 195 32.56 -1.25 14.80
CA PRO A 195 33.68 -1.73 15.59
C PRO A 195 33.79 -0.94 16.89
N HIS A 196 33.82 -1.65 18.02
CA HIS A 196 33.99 -1.08 19.35
C HIS A 196 35.35 -1.41 19.96
N GLY A 197 35.84 -0.49 20.80
CA GLY A 197 37.10 -0.60 21.53
C GLY A 197 38.35 -0.65 20.63
N SER A 198 39.51 -0.80 21.26
CA SER A 198 40.80 -0.77 20.55
C SER A 198 41.05 -1.97 19.63
N ALA A 199 40.35 -3.08 19.84
CA ALA A 199 40.44 -4.28 19.01
C ALA A 199 39.41 -4.31 17.87
N GLY A 200 38.55 -3.28 17.75
CA GLY A 200 37.54 -3.18 16.69
C GLY A 200 36.55 -4.34 16.68
N LYS A 201 36.05 -4.74 17.84
CA LYS A 201 35.12 -5.87 17.97
C LYS A 201 33.73 -5.48 17.48
N ILE A 202 33.07 -6.40 16.78
CA ILE A 202 31.70 -6.25 16.25
C ILE A 202 30.76 -7.24 16.96
N GLY A 203 29.46 -7.19 16.64
CA GLY A 203 28.45 -8.04 17.25
C GLY A 203 28.10 -7.55 18.65
N TYR A 204 27.99 -6.25 18.80
CA TYR A 204 27.92 -5.57 20.07
C TYR A 204 26.94 -4.41 19.95
N LEU A 205 26.15 -4.17 21.01
CA LEU A 205 25.35 -2.95 21.17
C LEU A 205 25.60 -2.37 22.56
N GLY A 206 25.83 -1.06 22.65
CA GLY A 206 26.12 -0.35 23.90
C GLY A 206 27.28 0.62 23.76
N ALA A 207 27.86 1.06 24.86
CA ALA A 207 28.99 2.00 24.87
C ALA A 207 30.21 1.37 25.56
N THR A 208 31.41 1.45 25.00
CA THR A 208 32.64 1.07 25.70
C THR A 208 33.43 2.32 26.08
N GLU A 209 33.72 2.51 27.37
CA GLU A 209 34.76 3.46 27.77
C GLU A 209 36.11 2.80 27.59
N SER A 210 36.94 3.39 26.72
CA SER A 210 38.36 3.10 26.47
C SER A 210 38.90 1.73 26.94
N GLY A 211 39.23 0.87 25.99
CA GLY A 211 39.80 -0.45 26.28
C GLY A 211 39.50 -1.46 25.18
N ASN A 212 39.79 -2.73 25.44
CA ASN A 212 39.37 -3.81 24.55
C ASN A 212 37.88 -4.09 24.79
N ALA A 213 37.03 -3.89 23.78
CA ALA A 213 35.58 -4.15 23.84
C ALA A 213 35.23 -5.65 23.82
N ASP A 214 36.12 -6.50 24.32
CA ASP A 214 35.96 -7.95 24.43
C ASP A 214 35.70 -8.36 25.90
N ASN A 215 35.31 -7.40 26.72
CA ASN A 215 35.11 -7.59 28.15
C ASN A 215 33.61 -7.54 28.48
N SER A 216 33.26 -8.29 29.52
CA SER A 216 31.90 -8.60 29.99
C SER A 216 30.90 -7.43 29.98
N CYS A 217 29.66 -7.70 29.53
CA CYS A 217 28.51 -6.81 29.68
C CYS A 217 27.93 -6.88 31.11
N ASP A 218 28.72 -6.46 32.10
CA ASP A 218 28.33 -6.47 33.51
C ASP A 218 27.87 -5.10 34.04
N GLY A 219 27.81 -4.07 33.18
CA GLY A 219 27.37 -2.73 33.55
C GLY A 219 28.46 -1.82 34.10
N GLU A 220 29.62 -2.36 34.47
CA GLU A 220 30.72 -1.59 35.03
C GLU A 220 31.47 -0.84 33.92
N LEU A 221 31.74 0.46 34.09
CA LEU A 221 32.38 1.29 33.07
C LEU A 221 33.91 1.29 33.23
N THR A 222 34.53 0.10 33.28
CA THR A 222 35.97 -0.04 33.52
C THR A 222 36.60 -1.07 32.58
N ALA A 223 37.83 -0.76 32.12
CA ALA A 223 38.65 -1.67 31.32
C ALA A 223 37.93 -2.26 30.08
N GLY A 224 37.07 -1.51 29.39
CA GLY A 224 36.31 -2.01 28.23
C GLY A 224 35.07 -2.86 28.55
N LYS A 225 34.73 -3.03 29.84
CA LYS A 225 33.40 -3.46 30.28
C LYS A 225 32.42 -2.29 30.22
N CYS A 226 31.13 -2.60 30.24
CA CYS A 226 30.05 -1.60 30.21
C CYS A 226 28.65 -2.21 30.27
N ALA A 227 27.64 -1.34 30.22
CA ALA A 227 26.28 -1.72 29.90
C ALA A 227 26.14 -1.97 28.38
N CYS A 228 26.07 -3.24 28.02
CA CYS A 228 26.07 -3.67 26.62
C CYS A 228 25.31 -4.99 26.39
N ALA A 229 25.24 -5.42 25.13
CA ALA A 229 24.80 -6.74 24.72
C ALA A 229 25.72 -7.32 23.62
N PHE A 230 26.17 -8.57 23.79
CA PHE A 230 26.96 -9.29 22.79
C PHE A 230 26.14 -10.30 21.98
N PHE A 231 26.41 -10.32 20.68
CA PHE A 231 25.82 -11.16 19.66
C PHE A 231 26.95 -11.82 18.84
N GLN A 232 27.24 -13.07 19.16
CA GLN A 232 28.26 -13.90 18.52
C GLN A 232 27.78 -14.29 17.14
N GLY A 233 28.60 -14.02 16.12
CA GLY A 233 28.41 -14.57 14.79
C GLY A 233 29.29 -15.78 14.53
N THR A 234 29.03 -16.45 13.42
CA THR A 234 29.94 -17.44 12.87
C THR A 234 30.98 -16.73 11.98
N GLY A 235 32.26 -17.04 12.18
CA GLY A 235 33.35 -16.39 11.45
C GLY A 235 33.61 -14.94 11.88
N ASN A 236 33.96 -14.07 10.93
CA ASN A 236 34.33 -12.66 11.19
C ASN A 236 33.12 -11.69 11.19
N GLY A 237 31.88 -12.20 11.26
CA GLY A 237 30.66 -11.39 11.23
C GLY A 237 29.95 -11.35 12.60
N PRO A 238 29.04 -10.39 12.82
CA PRO A 238 28.24 -10.34 14.04
C PRO A 238 27.14 -11.42 14.03
N GLY A 239 26.72 -11.80 15.24
CA GLY A 239 25.57 -12.67 15.42
C GLY A 239 24.28 -11.99 15.00
N LYS A 240 23.34 -12.78 14.50
CA LYS A 240 21.98 -12.30 14.25
C LYS A 240 21.07 -12.72 15.40
N PRO A 241 20.68 -11.79 16.30
CA PRO A 241 19.72 -12.10 17.34
C PRO A 241 18.36 -12.52 16.76
N ALA A 242 17.62 -13.35 17.51
CA ALA A 242 16.34 -13.89 17.04
C ALA A 242 15.31 -12.80 16.71
N TRP A 243 15.33 -11.70 17.48
CA TRP A 243 14.43 -10.58 17.27
C TRP A 243 14.69 -9.81 15.95
N VAL A 244 15.92 -9.83 15.41
CA VAL A 244 16.20 -9.26 14.08
C VAL A 244 15.54 -10.10 12.98
N THR A 245 15.50 -11.42 13.14
CA THR A 245 14.79 -12.30 12.20
C THR A 245 13.29 -11.99 12.19
N HIS A 246 12.69 -11.76 13.36
CA HIS A 246 11.28 -11.36 13.45
C HIS A 246 11.00 -10.01 12.78
N LEU A 247 11.90 -9.03 12.89
CA LEU A 247 11.79 -7.77 12.15
C LEU A 247 11.87 -7.97 10.63
N LYS A 248 12.76 -8.85 10.15
CA LYS A 248 12.87 -9.16 8.71
C LYS A 248 11.66 -9.89 8.16
N ASP A 249 11.11 -10.83 8.93
CA ASP A 249 9.86 -11.50 8.58
C ASP A 249 8.73 -10.47 8.47
N GLU A 250 8.66 -9.54 9.42
CA GLU A 250 7.68 -8.47 9.41
C GLU A 250 7.80 -7.56 8.18
N THR A 251 9.02 -7.13 7.86
CA THR A 251 9.30 -6.34 6.65
C THR A 251 8.73 -7.00 5.40
N ARG A 252 8.90 -8.31 5.26
CA ARG A 252 8.40 -9.09 4.12
C ARG A 252 6.87 -9.13 4.10
N GLU A 253 6.23 -9.37 5.25
CA GLU A 253 4.76 -9.40 5.33
C GLU A 253 4.16 -8.02 5.04
N GLN A 254 4.80 -6.94 5.50
CA GLN A 254 4.38 -5.58 5.20
C GLN A 254 4.52 -5.27 3.71
N ARG A 255 5.60 -5.70 3.05
CA ARG A 255 5.76 -5.55 1.59
C ARG A 255 4.66 -6.29 0.83
N ASN A 256 4.38 -7.53 1.21
CA ASN A 256 3.29 -8.32 0.61
C ASN A 256 1.94 -7.61 0.78
N SER A 257 1.69 -7.03 1.95
CA SER A 257 0.48 -6.25 2.24
C SER A 257 0.37 -5.02 1.33
N GLU A 258 1.45 -4.26 1.17
CA GLU A 258 1.52 -3.10 0.28
C GLU A 258 1.24 -3.47 -1.18
N ASP A 259 1.85 -4.55 -1.68
CA ASP A 259 1.64 -5.05 -3.04
C ASP A 259 0.20 -5.52 -3.27
N ILE A 260 -0.38 -6.24 -2.30
CA ILE A 260 -1.78 -6.65 -2.34
C ILE A 260 -2.70 -5.43 -2.38
N ASN A 261 -2.45 -4.43 -1.56
CA ASN A 261 -3.23 -3.20 -1.53
C ASN A 261 -3.14 -2.41 -2.84
N ALA A 262 -1.95 -2.33 -3.45
CA ALA A 262 -1.76 -1.71 -4.76
C ALA A 262 -2.55 -2.45 -5.86
N LEU A 263 -2.50 -3.78 -5.86
CA LEU A 263 -3.28 -4.60 -6.80
C LEU A 263 -4.79 -4.48 -6.58
N ASN A 264 -5.23 -4.34 -5.33
CA ASN A 264 -6.63 -4.13 -5.00
C ASN A 264 -7.12 -2.77 -5.50
N LEU A 265 -6.32 -1.71 -5.35
CA LEU A 265 -6.62 -0.38 -5.88
C LEU A 265 -6.71 -0.39 -7.43
N LEU A 266 -5.82 -1.15 -8.10
CA LEU A 266 -5.90 -1.33 -9.55
C LEU A 266 -7.18 -2.06 -9.97
N ALA A 267 -7.55 -3.13 -9.25
CA ALA A 267 -8.78 -3.86 -9.49
C ALA A 267 -10.02 -2.97 -9.29
N GLU A 268 -10.00 -2.10 -8.29
CA GLU A 268 -11.03 -1.09 -8.05
C GLU A 268 -11.17 -0.13 -9.24
N ALA A 269 -10.06 0.46 -9.69
CA ALA A 269 -10.04 1.36 -10.84
C ALA A 269 -10.54 0.65 -12.13
N GLN A 270 -10.17 -0.62 -12.31
CA GLN A 270 -10.66 -1.42 -13.43
C GLN A 270 -12.17 -1.64 -13.36
N ILE A 271 -12.73 -1.94 -12.19
CA ILE A 271 -14.19 -2.09 -12.03
C ILE A 271 -14.89 -0.76 -12.30
N GLN A 272 -14.37 0.37 -11.81
CA GLN A 272 -14.94 1.70 -12.06
C GLN A 272 -15.00 1.99 -13.56
N SER A 273 -13.91 1.77 -14.29
CA SER A 273 -13.86 1.96 -15.75
C SER A 273 -14.82 1.03 -16.51
N LEU A 274 -14.94 -0.23 -16.08
CA LEU A 274 -15.89 -1.17 -16.67
C LEU A 274 -17.34 -0.77 -16.38
N ASN A 275 -17.61 -0.20 -15.22
CA ASN A 275 -18.93 0.30 -14.85
C ASN A 275 -19.33 1.55 -15.64
N GLU A 276 -18.39 2.48 -15.85
CA GLU A 276 -18.60 3.64 -16.74
C GLU A 276 -18.86 3.19 -18.18
N THR A 277 -18.07 2.22 -18.68
CA THR A 277 -18.27 1.63 -20.00
C THR A 277 -19.66 1.01 -20.13
N LEU A 278 -20.10 0.26 -19.11
CA LEU A 278 -21.43 -0.35 -19.08
C LEU A 278 -22.51 0.73 -19.08
N THR A 279 -22.36 1.78 -18.28
CA THR A 279 -23.29 2.91 -18.22
C THR A 279 -23.42 3.62 -19.58
N ASN A 280 -22.30 3.87 -20.25
CA ASN A 280 -22.29 4.48 -21.59
C ASN A 280 -22.97 3.59 -22.64
N LEU A 281 -22.72 2.26 -22.61
CA LEU A 281 -23.40 1.31 -23.49
C LEU A 281 -24.91 1.26 -23.23
N LEU A 282 -25.33 1.34 -21.96
CA LEU A 282 -26.74 1.41 -21.59
C LEU A 282 -27.37 2.72 -22.04
N GLN A 283 -26.70 3.86 -21.90
CA GLN A 283 -27.19 5.14 -22.41
C GLN A 283 -27.36 5.11 -23.93
N LEU A 284 -26.39 4.55 -24.67
CA LEU A 284 -26.49 4.36 -26.12
C LEU A 284 -27.68 3.49 -26.55
N THR A 285 -28.12 2.55 -25.70
CA THR A 285 -29.31 1.71 -25.97
C THR A 285 -30.61 2.28 -25.42
N ALA A 286 -30.52 3.19 -24.45
CA ALA A 286 -31.65 3.88 -23.83
C ALA A 286 -32.05 5.14 -24.60
N ILE A 287 -31.26 5.60 -25.58
CA ILE A 287 -31.73 6.55 -26.59
C ILE A 287 -32.96 5.90 -27.23
N PRO A 288 -34.17 6.44 -27.00
CA PRO A 288 -35.37 5.84 -27.51
C PRO A 288 -35.27 5.78 -29.02
N THR A 289 -35.67 4.65 -29.58
CA THR A 289 -35.86 4.41 -31.01
C THR A 289 -36.99 5.29 -31.59
N GLN A 290 -37.34 6.40 -30.94
CA GLN A 290 -38.41 7.33 -31.29
C GLN A 290 -38.05 8.30 -32.42
N GLN A 291 -36.96 8.07 -33.16
CA GLN A 291 -36.87 8.57 -34.54
C GLN A 291 -37.07 7.48 -35.59
N VAL A 292 -37.38 6.25 -35.20
CA VAL A 292 -37.71 5.16 -36.14
C VAL A 292 -39.22 4.89 -36.22
N ALA A 293 -40.03 5.65 -35.47
CA ALA A 293 -41.49 5.62 -35.53
C ALA A 293 -42.06 6.92 -36.13
N PHE A 294 -41.55 7.33 -37.29
CA PHE A 294 -42.27 8.17 -38.25
C PHE A 294 -42.13 7.59 -39.66
N ARG A 295 -42.26 6.26 -39.80
CA ARG A 295 -42.48 5.63 -41.11
C ARG A 295 -43.45 4.47 -40.93
N ASN A 296 -44.40 4.37 -41.86
CA ASN A 296 -45.56 3.47 -41.95
C ASN A 296 -46.81 4.17 -41.37
N ASN A 297 -47.55 4.97 -42.15
CA ASN A 297 -48.28 4.52 -43.34
C ASN A 297 -48.67 5.69 -44.29
N PRO A 298 -49.11 5.44 -45.54
CA PRO A 298 -48.30 5.78 -46.72
C PRO A 298 -49.02 6.66 -47.75
N VAL A 299 -48.26 7.48 -48.49
CA VAL A 299 -48.48 7.75 -49.92
C VAL A 299 -47.11 7.88 -50.60
N GLU A 300 -46.71 6.78 -51.23
CA GLU A 300 -46.08 6.67 -52.55
C GLU A 300 -44.84 7.50 -52.96
N THR A 301 -43.73 6.75 -53.09
CA THR A 301 -42.58 6.85 -54.02
C THR A 301 -41.42 7.84 -53.79
N ALA A 302 -40.24 7.21 -53.57
CA ALA A 302 -38.85 7.65 -53.86
C ALA A 302 -38.30 8.88 -53.09
N ASP A 303 -37.05 8.96 -52.61
CA ASP A 303 -35.89 8.09 -52.62
C ASP A 303 -34.97 8.50 -51.44
N THR A 304 -34.01 7.65 -51.11
CA THR A 304 -33.02 7.80 -50.03
C THR A 304 -32.06 9.01 -50.16
N GLU A 305 -31.75 9.71 -49.07
CA GLU A 305 -30.37 10.21 -48.83
C GLU A 305 -30.02 10.22 -47.32
N LYS A 306 -28.99 9.43 -47.00
CA LYS A 306 -28.27 9.39 -45.72
C LYS A 306 -27.41 10.65 -45.59
N ALA A 307 -27.02 11.01 -44.37
CA ALA A 307 -26.01 12.05 -44.14
C ALA A 307 -24.71 11.74 -44.91
N ARG A 308 -24.46 12.53 -45.98
CA ARG A 308 -23.27 12.46 -46.85
C ARG A 308 -22.14 13.30 -46.26
N THR A 309 -20.89 12.86 -46.44
CA THR A 309 -19.70 13.57 -45.95
C THR A 309 -19.49 14.89 -46.71
N ALA A 310 -18.73 15.84 -46.15
CA ALA A 310 -18.49 17.14 -46.80
C ALA A 310 -17.86 17.02 -48.21
N GLU A 311 -17.03 16.00 -48.43
CA GLU A 311 -16.43 15.71 -49.74
C GLU A 311 -17.45 15.23 -50.78
N GLU A 312 -18.50 14.52 -50.36
CA GLU A 312 -19.56 14.07 -51.25
C GLU A 312 -20.48 15.23 -51.65
N LYS A 313 -20.78 16.13 -50.72
CA LYS A 313 -21.52 17.37 -51.00
C LYS A 313 -20.74 18.28 -51.94
N GLU A 314 -19.43 18.40 -51.76
CA GLU A 314 -18.59 19.24 -52.62
C GLU A 314 -18.48 18.68 -54.05
N LYS A 315 -18.42 17.36 -54.23
CA LYS A 315 -18.50 16.75 -55.57
C LYS A 315 -19.83 17.03 -56.26
N GLU A 316 -20.93 17.05 -55.51
CA GLU A 316 -22.26 17.30 -56.04
C GLU A 316 -22.44 18.76 -56.47
N CYS A 317 -21.88 19.73 -55.71
CA CYS A 317 -21.82 21.11 -56.16
C CYS A 317 -20.97 21.27 -57.43
N ASN A 318 -19.77 20.66 -57.45
CA ASN A 318 -18.86 20.75 -58.61
C ASN A 318 -19.42 20.09 -59.88
N ALA A 319 -20.40 19.18 -59.78
CA ALA A 319 -21.05 18.56 -60.93
C ALA A 319 -21.86 19.55 -61.78
N ALA A 320 -22.35 20.65 -61.19
CA ALA A 320 -23.00 21.74 -61.93
C ALA A 320 -22.02 22.59 -62.75
N GLY A 321 -20.70 22.37 -62.59
CA GLY A 321 -19.68 23.02 -63.41
C GLY A 321 -19.75 24.55 -63.36
N ASP A 322 -19.70 25.18 -64.52
CA ASP A 322 -19.78 26.63 -64.74
C ASP A 322 -21.20 27.13 -65.06
N ASP A 323 -22.22 26.27 -64.98
CA ASP A 323 -23.61 26.67 -65.18
C ASP A 323 -24.21 27.31 -63.91
N LYS A 324 -24.30 28.64 -63.94
CA LYS A 324 -24.86 29.43 -62.85
C LYS A 324 -26.32 29.06 -62.56
N THR A 325 -27.14 28.78 -63.57
CA THR A 325 -28.57 28.49 -63.39
C THR A 325 -28.76 27.12 -62.76
N GLU A 326 -27.94 26.15 -63.16
CA GLU A 326 -27.97 24.81 -62.58
C GLU A 326 -27.45 24.82 -61.13
N CYS A 327 -26.41 25.61 -60.84
CA CYS A 327 -25.91 25.81 -59.48
C CYS A 327 -26.94 26.50 -58.56
N GLU A 328 -27.76 27.42 -59.07
CA GLU A 328 -28.81 28.08 -58.28
C GLU A 328 -29.91 27.12 -57.80
N LYS A 329 -30.22 26.08 -58.58
CA LYS A 329 -31.12 25.01 -58.17
C LYS A 329 -30.55 24.17 -57.01
N LEU A 330 -29.22 24.20 -56.82
CA LEU A 330 -28.50 23.48 -55.77
C LEU A 330 -28.22 24.34 -54.53
N LYS A 331 -28.75 25.57 -54.43
CA LYS A 331 -28.61 26.43 -53.23
C LYS A 331 -29.13 25.75 -51.97
N GLU A 332 -30.19 24.94 -52.07
CA GLU A 332 -30.75 24.17 -50.95
C GLU A 332 -29.79 23.09 -50.42
N LYS A 333 -28.79 22.69 -51.22
CA LYS A 333 -27.71 21.75 -50.86
C LYS A 333 -26.43 22.45 -50.40
N GLU A 334 -26.53 23.73 -50.05
CA GLU A 334 -25.40 24.56 -49.60
C GLU A 334 -24.35 24.81 -50.69
N CYS A 335 -24.69 24.68 -51.97
CA CYS A 335 -23.82 25.03 -53.10
C CYS A 335 -23.94 26.51 -53.47
N VAL A 336 -22.83 27.15 -53.85
CA VAL A 336 -22.77 28.55 -54.28
C VAL A 336 -21.93 28.68 -55.55
N PHE A 337 -22.41 29.49 -56.49
CA PHE A 337 -21.65 29.80 -57.69
C PHE A 337 -20.56 30.82 -57.38
N ASN A 338 -19.30 30.43 -57.55
CA ASN A 338 -18.15 31.27 -57.38
C ASN A 338 -17.88 32.01 -58.71
N GLU A 339 -18.17 33.31 -58.76
CA GLU A 339 -18.02 34.11 -59.98
C GLU A 339 -16.54 34.30 -60.39
N ASP A 340 -15.60 34.30 -59.43
CA ASP A 340 -14.17 34.44 -59.69
C ASP A 340 -13.58 33.16 -60.32
N ALA A 341 -13.99 32.00 -59.80
CA ALA A 341 -13.56 30.70 -60.31
C ALA A 341 -14.44 30.16 -61.46
N LYS A 342 -15.54 30.86 -61.78
CA LYS A 342 -16.59 30.47 -62.73
C LYS A 342 -17.06 29.03 -62.54
N LYS A 343 -17.34 28.62 -61.31
CA LYS A 343 -17.85 27.27 -61.02
C LYS A 343 -18.67 27.19 -59.75
N CYS A 344 -19.52 26.17 -59.67
CA CYS A 344 -20.33 25.85 -58.50
C CYS A 344 -19.50 25.09 -57.45
N GLU A 345 -19.41 25.61 -56.23
CA GLU A 345 -18.65 25.02 -55.13
C GLU A 345 -19.51 24.92 -53.86
N LEU A 346 -19.12 24.06 -52.92
CA LEU A 346 -19.79 24.01 -51.61
C LEU A 346 -19.50 25.28 -50.81
N LYS A 347 -20.51 25.87 -50.18
CA LYS A 347 -20.40 27.10 -49.39
C LYS A 347 -19.49 26.87 -48.19
N LYS A 348 -18.27 27.43 -48.24
CA LYS A 348 -17.31 27.39 -47.13
C LYS A 348 -17.80 28.27 -45.98
N VAL A 349 -18.07 27.67 -44.82
CA VAL A 349 -18.34 28.41 -43.58
C VAL A 349 -17.02 29.04 -43.12
N LYS A 350 -16.90 30.38 -43.16
CA LYS A 350 -15.76 31.07 -42.52
C LYS A 350 -15.80 30.74 -41.03
N ALA A 351 -14.81 30.00 -40.54
CA ALA A 351 -14.51 29.98 -39.12
C ALA A 351 -13.86 31.33 -38.78
N GLU A 352 -14.63 32.21 -38.16
CA GLU A 352 -14.06 33.39 -37.50
C GLU A 352 -13.55 32.96 -36.11
N LEU A 353 -12.31 33.37 -35.86
CA LEU A 353 -11.47 33.12 -34.69
C LEU A 353 -12.06 33.63 -33.37
#